data_AF-A0A3P7UDR4-F1
#
_entry.id   AF-A0A3P7UDR4-F1
#
_cell.length_a   1.000
_cell.length_b   1.000
_cell.length_c   1.000
_cell.angle_alpha   90.00
_cell.angle_beta   90.00
_cell.angle_gamma   90.00
#
_symmetry.space_group_name_H-M   'P 1'
#
loop_
_entity.id
_entity.type
_entity.pdbx_description
1 polymer ?
#
loop_
_entity_poly.entity_id
_entity_poly.type
_entity_poly.pdbx_seq_one_letter_code
_entity_poly.pdbx_strand_id
1 'polypeptide(L)'
;MLETVQCVILARDIEIEKSRFDVKQIEYFVLAKLATKVDTIREICASNHINILWISSKHDLAKAVDKWPIVSAIAILDYRGAEDAYSEAMHTLTNFMACCRIVEHTDQPSLLA
;
A
#
# COMPACT_ATOMS: atom_id res chain seq x y z
N MET A 1 -6.74 -18.75 -5.06
CA MET A 1 -5.66 -18.35 -4.11
C MET A 1 -5.66 -16.86 -3.76
N LEU A 2 -6.28 -15.96 -4.54
CA LEU A 2 -6.51 -14.55 -4.10
C LEU A 2 -7.69 -14.40 -3.15
N GLU A 3 -8.69 -15.29 -3.24
CA GLU A 3 -9.92 -15.30 -2.41
C GLU A 3 -9.66 -15.38 -0.90
N THR A 4 -8.47 -15.83 -0.49
CA THR A 4 -8.10 -15.94 0.92
C THR A 4 -7.40 -14.70 1.47
N VAL A 5 -7.00 -13.76 0.60
CA VAL A 5 -6.31 -12.54 1.02
C VAL A 5 -7.33 -11.56 1.60
N GLN A 6 -7.17 -11.23 2.88
CA GLN A 6 -8.04 -10.29 3.59
C GLN A 6 -7.62 -8.85 3.34
N CYS A 7 -6.32 -8.57 3.40
CA CYS A 7 -5.76 -7.27 3.05
C CYS A 7 -4.28 -7.38 2.67
N VAL A 8 -3.74 -6.31 2.11
CA VAL A 8 -2.30 -6.17 1.81
C VAL A 8 -1.74 -4.96 2.55
N ILE A 9 -0.58 -5.11 3.19
CA ILE A 9 0.19 -4.02 3.79
C ILE A 9 1.36 -3.69 2.85
N LEU A 10 1.45 -2.44 2.40
CA LEU A 10 2.55 -1.93 1.58
C LEU A 10 3.36 -0.88 2.33
N ALA A 11 4.69 -0.98 2.25
CA ALA A 11 5.57 0.08 2.71
C ALA A 11 5.52 1.30 1.78
N ARG A 12 5.59 2.52 2.34
CA ARG A 12 5.63 3.78 1.56
C ARG A 12 7.03 4.13 1.09
N ASP A 13 8.06 3.79 1.86
CA ASP A 13 9.47 3.95 1.53
C ASP A 13 10.00 2.86 0.58
N ILE A 14 9.11 2.28 -0.24
CA ILE A 14 9.54 1.59 -1.44
C ILE A 14 10.08 2.69 -2.34
N GLU A 15 11.32 3.10 -2.06
CA GLU A 15 12.03 4.21 -2.66
C GLU A 15 11.97 4.04 -4.18
N ILE A 16 11.05 4.76 -4.80
CA ILE A 16 11.32 5.37 -6.09
C ILE A 16 11.94 6.72 -5.77
N GLU A 17 13.05 6.71 -5.01
CA GLU A 17 13.80 7.93 -4.83
C GLU A 17 14.45 8.23 -6.19
N LYS A 18 13.81 9.12 -6.96
CA LYS A 18 14.51 9.89 -7.99
C LYS A 18 15.46 10.85 -7.28
N SER A 19 16.38 10.37 -6.44
CA SER A 19 17.43 11.20 -5.90
C SER A 19 18.38 11.50 -7.04
N ARG A 20 18.42 12.79 -7.36
CA ARG A 20 19.35 13.40 -8.30
C ARG A 20 20.77 12.95 -7.91
N PHE A 21 21.55 12.57 -8.92
CA PHE A 21 23.00 12.28 -8.92
C PHE A 21 23.41 10.83 -8.61
N ASP A 22 24.02 10.20 -9.64
CA ASP A 22 24.88 9.01 -9.64
C ASP A 22 24.35 7.64 -9.18
N VAL A 23 23.13 7.28 -9.57
CA VAL A 23 22.68 5.87 -9.49
C VAL A 23 23.27 5.10 -10.69
N LYS A 24 24.09 4.07 -10.42
CA LYS A 24 24.58 3.14 -11.47
C LYS A 24 23.37 2.57 -12.21
N GLN A 25 23.36 2.55 -13.55
CA GLN A 25 22.21 2.12 -14.38
C GLN A 25 21.49 0.84 -13.90
N ILE A 26 22.22 -0.09 -13.28
CA ILE A 26 21.70 -1.34 -12.73
C ILE A 26 20.71 -1.08 -11.56
N GLU A 27 21.03 -0.18 -10.63
CA GLU A 27 20.18 0.12 -9.48
C GLU A 27 18.87 0.78 -9.92
N TYR A 28 18.94 1.72 -10.89
CA TYR A 28 17.75 2.34 -11.47
C TYR A 28 16.81 1.31 -12.12
N PHE A 29 17.36 0.36 -12.87
CA PHE A 29 16.56 -0.70 -13.50
C PHE A 29 15.88 -1.63 -12.49
N VAL A 30 16.56 -1.93 -11.37
CA VAL A 30 15.99 -2.73 -10.27
C VAL A 30 14.84 -1.97 -9.59
N LEU A 31 15.01 -0.68 -9.33
CA LEU A 31 13.99 0.18 -8.73
C LEU A 31 12.76 0.32 -9.63
N ALA A 32 12.96 0.54 -10.94
CA ALA A 32 11.87 0.60 -11.91
C ALA A 32 11.06 -0.70 -11.94
N LYS A 33 11.74 -1.86 -11.92
CA LYS A 33 11.06 -3.17 -11.84
C LYS A 33 10.27 -3.36 -10.54
N LEU A 34 10.79 -2.85 -9.42
CA LEU A 34 10.09 -2.94 -8.14
C LEU A 34 8.84 -2.05 -8.12
N ALA A 35 8.95 -0.83 -8.66
CA ALA A 35 7.82 0.08 -8.84
C ALA A 35 6.71 -0.57 -9.68
N THR A 36 7.07 -1.15 -10.84
CA THR A 36 6.10 -1.86 -11.68
C THR A 36 5.42 -3.01 -10.93
N LYS A 37 6.16 -3.78 -10.13
CA LYS A 37 5.58 -4.85 -9.31
C LYS A 37 4.60 -4.32 -8.27
N VAL A 38 4.91 -3.20 -7.63
CA VAL A 38 4.00 -2.55 -6.68
C VAL A 38 2.73 -2.07 -7.39
N ASP A 39 2.85 -1.48 -8.57
CA ASP A 39 1.69 -1.06 -9.37
C ASP A 39 0.83 -2.26 -9.77
N THR A 40 1.45 -3.38 -10.18
CA THR A 40 0.72 -4.62 -10.43
C THR A 40 -0.01 -5.13 -9.19
N ILE A 41 0.62 -5.08 -8.00
CA ILE A 41 -0.06 -5.47 -6.74
C ILE A 41 -1.26 -4.57 -6.48
N ARG A 42 -1.11 -3.25 -6.67
CA ARG A 42 -2.22 -2.29 -6.50
C ARG A 42 -3.38 -2.59 -7.43
N GLU A 43 -3.09 -2.84 -8.71
CA GLU A 43 -4.10 -3.17 -9.70
C GLU A 43 -4.83 -4.48 -9.34
N ILE A 44 -4.09 -5.54 -8.98
CA ILE A 44 -4.68 -6.81 -8.54
C ILE A 44 -5.58 -6.60 -7.33
N CYS A 45 -5.13 -5.84 -6.31
CA CYS A 45 -5.94 -5.59 -5.13
C CYS A 45 -7.21 -4.81 -5.47
N ALA A 46 -7.11 -3.78 -6.32
CA ALA A 46 -8.25 -2.99 -6.75
C ALA A 46 -9.28 -3.85 -7.50
N SER A 47 -8.85 -4.69 -8.45
CA SER A 47 -9.74 -5.57 -9.22
C SER A 47 -10.42 -6.65 -8.38
N ASN A 48 -9.85 -7.01 -7.23
CA ASN A 48 -10.38 -8.05 -6.34
C ASN A 48 -11.00 -7.48 -5.06
N HIS A 49 -11.17 -6.15 -4.97
CA HIS A 49 -11.68 -5.46 -3.78
C HIS A 49 -10.92 -5.79 -2.48
N ILE A 50 -9.60 -5.97 -2.59
CA ILE A 50 -8.70 -6.20 -1.46
C ILE A 50 -8.20 -4.85 -0.96
N ASN A 51 -8.39 -4.59 0.33
CA ASN A 51 -7.92 -3.36 0.95
C ASN A 51 -6.39 -3.32 1.06
N ILE A 52 -5.82 -2.14 0.81
CA ILE A 52 -4.39 -1.87 0.99
C ILE A 52 -4.20 -0.94 2.18
N LEU A 53 -3.42 -1.40 3.16
CA LEU A 53 -2.91 -0.59 4.25
C LEU A 53 -1.49 -0.13 3.94
N TRP A 54 -1.14 1.06 4.42
CA TRP A 54 0.18 1.65 4.20
C TRP A 54 0.94 1.76 5.51
N ILE A 55 2.19 1.31 5.50
CA ILE A 55 3.14 1.53 6.60
C ILE A 55 4.25 2.47 6.16
N SER A 56 4.76 3.27 7.09
CA SER A 56 5.75 4.30 6.80
C SER A 56 7.01 3.75 6.16
N SER A 57 7.56 2.66 6.70
CA SER A 57 8.82 2.08 6.22
C SER A 57 8.82 0.55 6.11
N LYS A 58 9.61 0.01 5.19
CA LYS A 58 9.90 -1.42 5.02
C LYS A 58 10.63 -1.99 6.23
N HIS A 59 11.39 -1.16 6.93
CA HIS A 59 12.08 -1.53 8.17
C HIS A 59 11.09 -1.76 9.31
N ASP A 60 10.11 -0.87 9.48
CA ASP A 60 9.03 -1.04 10.46
C ASP A 60 8.20 -2.28 10.14
N LEU A 61 7.93 -2.50 8.85
CA LEU A 61 7.22 -3.70 8.39
C LEU A 61 7.99 -4.97 8.72
N ALA A 62 9.28 -5.03 8.37
CA ALA A 62 10.14 -6.18 8.64
C ALA A 62 10.28 -6.45 10.15
N LYS A 63 10.37 -5.40 10.96
CA LYS A 63 10.39 -5.50 12.43
C LYS A 63 9.07 -6.03 12.98
N ALA A 64 7.94 -5.57 12.45
CA ALA A 64 6.62 -6.01 12.89
C ALA A 64 6.36 -7.50 12.62
N VAL A 65 6.93 -8.04 11.55
CA VAL A 65 6.78 -9.47 11.20
C VAL A 65 7.97 -10.34 11.56
N ASP A 66 8.99 -9.77 12.20
CA ASP A 66 10.24 -10.44 12.54
C ASP A 66 10.83 -11.26 11.38
N LYS A 67 10.91 -10.62 10.19
CA LYS A 67 11.42 -11.26 8.97
C LYS A 67 12.71 -10.63 8.45
N TRP A 68 13.60 -11.52 8.00
CA TRP A 68 14.74 -11.20 7.16
C TRP A 68 14.77 -12.16 5.95
N PRO A 69 15.02 -11.69 4.72
CA PRO A 69 15.31 -10.31 4.32
C PRO A 69 14.12 -9.35 4.46
N ILE A 70 14.39 -8.04 4.45
CA ILE A 70 13.37 -6.98 4.52
C ILE A 70 12.36 -7.12 3.38
N VAL A 71 11.07 -7.00 3.72
CA VAL A 71 9.96 -7.08 2.77
C VAL A 71 9.26 -5.74 2.61
N SER A 72 8.78 -5.47 1.40
CA SER A 72 8.08 -4.23 1.04
C SER A 72 6.56 -4.36 1.02
N ALA A 73 6.06 -5.60 1.01
CA ALA A 73 4.65 -5.92 0.89
C ALA A 73 4.34 -7.21 1.65
N ILE A 74 3.20 -7.26 2.35
CA ILE A 74 2.71 -8.44 3.07
C ILE A 74 1.24 -8.62 2.76
N ALA A 75 0.84 -9.86 2.43
CA ALA A 75 -0.57 -10.23 2.32
C ALA A 75 -1.02 -10.89 3.63
N ILE A 76 -2.09 -10.37 4.23
CA ILE A 76 -2.75 -10.98 5.38
C ILE A 76 -3.77 -11.97 4.84
N LEU A 77 -3.62 -13.24 5.19
CA LEU A 77 -4.55 -14.31 4.82
C LEU A 77 -5.55 -14.61 5.93
N ASP A 78 -5.15 -14.35 7.17
CA ASP A 78 -5.90 -14.66 8.38
C ASP A 78 -5.48 -13.65 9.46
N TYR A 79 -6.45 -13.16 10.21
CA TYR A 79 -6.26 -12.18 11.29
C TYR A 79 -6.82 -12.69 12.63
N ARG A 80 -7.08 -14.00 12.75
CA ARG A 80 -7.50 -14.62 14.01
C ARG A 80 -6.55 -14.28 15.15
N GLY A 81 -7.09 -13.81 16.26
CA GLY A 81 -6.33 -13.30 17.42
C GLY A 81 -5.91 -11.83 17.33
N ALA A 82 -6.23 -11.13 16.24
CA ALA A 82 -5.99 -9.71 16.02
C ALA A 82 -7.22 -9.00 15.41
N GLU A 83 -8.42 -9.55 15.62
CA GLU A 83 -9.68 -9.09 15.03
C GLU A 83 -9.99 -7.62 15.35
N ASP A 84 -9.74 -7.21 16.61
CA ASP A 84 -9.97 -5.83 17.07
C ASP A 84 -9.04 -4.85 16.34
N ALA A 85 -7.74 -5.18 16.30
CA ALA A 85 -6.74 -4.36 15.61
C ALA A 85 -6.99 -4.29 14.11
N TYR A 86 -7.42 -5.40 13.49
CA TYR A 86 -7.78 -5.44 12.08
C TYR A 86 -8.99 -4.54 11.79
N SER A 87 -10.02 -4.63 12.63
CA SER A 87 -11.25 -3.83 12.50
C SER A 87 -10.96 -2.34 12.66
N GLU A 88 -10.13 -1.95 13.63
CA GLU A 88 -9.68 -0.57 13.81
C GLU A 88 -8.90 -0.05 12.60
N ALA A 89 -8.00 -0.86 12.05
CA ALA A 89 -7.24 -0.50 10.85
C ALA A 89 -8.15 -0.31 9.63
N MET A 90 -9.12 -1.20 9.40
CA MET A 90 -10.09 -1.09 8.31
C MET A 90 -11.01 0.12 8.46
N HIS A 91 -11.45 0.40 9.69
CA HIS A 91 -12.26 1.58 9.98
C HIS A 91 -11.48 2.88 9.71
N THR A 92 -10.23 2.95 10.15
CA THR A 92 -9.33 4.08 9.88
C THR A 92 -9.11 4.28 8.38
N LEU A 93 -8.88 3.19 7.64
CA LEU A 93 -8.75 3.23 6.18
C LEU A 93 -10.04 3.75 5.52
N THR A 94 -11.19 3.25 5.94
CA THR A 94 -12.49 3.66 5.38
C THR A 94 -12.75 5.15 5.60
N ASN A 95 -12.45 5.65 6.80
CA ASN A 95 -12.57 7.07 7.12
C ASN A 95 -11.62 7.92 6.27
N PHE A 96 -10.38 7.47 6.10
CA PHE A 96 -9.43 8.15 5.22
C PHE A 96 -9.93 8.21 3.77
N MET A 97 -10.43 7.09 3.22
CA MET A 97 -10.99 7.05 1.87
C MET A 97 -12.23 7.93 1.73
N ALA A 98 -13.10 7.98 2.74
CA ALA A 98 -14.25 8.87 2.76
C ALA A 98 -13.80 10.35 2.69
N CYS A 99 -12.77 10.73 3.46
CA CYS A 99 -12.19 12.07 3.39
C CYS A 99 -11.62 12.39 1.99
N CYS A 100 -10.89 11.45 1.36
CA CYS A 100 -10.37 11.64 0.00
C CYS A 100 -11.48 11.90 -1.02
N ARG A 101 -12.59 11.12 -0.96
CA ARG A 101 -13.73 11.31 -1.86
C ARG A 101 -14.42 12.67 -1.67
N ILE A 102 -14.51 13.16 -0.44
CA ILE A 102 -15.09 14.49 -0.17
C ILE A 102 -14.25 15.59 -0.83
N VAL A 103 -12.93 15.50 -0.75
CA VAL A 103 -12.01 16.45 -1.40
C VAL A 103 -12.17 16.43 -2.92
N GLU A 104 -12.32 15.24 -3.52
CA GLU A 104 -12.54 15.09 -4.97
C GLU A 104 -13.88 15.72 -5.43
N HIS A 105 -14.91 15.72 -4.59
CA HIS A 105 -16.19 16.35 -4.89
C HIS A 105 -16.22 17.87 -4.68
N THR A 106 -15.32 18.45 -3.87
CA THR A 106 -15.19 19.90 -3.74
C THR A 106 -14.52 20.59 -4.93
N ASP A 107 -13.74 19.85 -5.73
CA ASP A 107 -13.09 20.36 -6.94
C ASP A 107 -13.94 20.20 -8.21
N GLN A 108 -15.15 19.66 -8.08
CA GLN A 108 -16.10 19.59 -9.18
C GLN A 108 -16.72 20.98 -9.36
N PRO A 109 -16.47 21.71 -10.48
CA PRO A 109 -17.05 23.03 -10.68
C PRO A 109 -18.56 22.89 -10.62
N SER A 110 -19.19 23.61 -9.68
CA SER A 110 -20.63 23.61 -9.53
C SER A 110 -21.28 23.98 -10.85
N LEU A 111 -21.93 23.00 -11.49
CA LEU A 111 -22.82 23.18 -12.64
C LEU A 111 -24.16 23.79 -12.19
N LEU A 112 -24.12 24.70 -11.23
CA LEU A 112 -25.25 25.55 -10.90
C LEU A 112 -25.07 26.83 -11.70
N ALA A 113 -25.81 26.85 -12.80
CA ALA A 113 -26.18 28.00 -13.59
C ALA A 113 -26.75 29.16 -12.75
#